data_AF-A0A528C8E6-F1
#
_entry.id   AF-A0A528C8E6-F1
#
_cell.length_a   1.000
_cell.length_b   1.000
_cell.length_c   1.000
_cell.angle_alpha   90.00
_cell.angle_beta   90.00
_cell.angle_gamma   90.00
#
_symmetry.space_group_name_H-M   'P 1'
#
loop_
_entity.id
_entity.type
_entity.pdbx_description
1 polymer ?
#
loop_
_entity_poly.entity_id
_entity_poly.type
_entity_poly.pdbx_seq_one_letter_code
_entity_poly.pdbx_strand_id
1 'polypeptide(L)' 'PNAPELQDGEDTRVGWTVGAGIEYGISSQWTAKVEYLYTDLGDWRYDSDGSDFSATAEFSTVKFGVNYR' A
#
# COMPACT_ATOMS: atom_id res chain seq x y z
N PRO A 1 -19.87 -36.42 -17.08
CA PRO A 1 -18.74 -36.19 -16.15
C PRO A 1 -18.44 -34.69 -16.10
N ASN A 2 -19.00 -34.02 -15.10
CA ASN A 2 -18.91 -32.57 -14.96
C ASN A 2 -17.59 -32.29 -14.21
N ALA A 3 -16.65 -31.61 -14.85
CA ALA A 3 -15.43 -31.18 -14.18
C ALA A 3 -15.77 -30.02 -13.23
N PRO A 4 -15.18 -29.95 -12.02
CA PRO A 4 -15.35 -28.81 -11.15
C PRO A 4 -14.69 -27.59 -11.79
N GLU A 5 -15.49 -26.55 -12.03
CA GLU A 5 -15.03 -25.23 -12.47
C GLU A 5 -14.25 -24.60 -11.31
N LEU A 6 -12.94 -24.42 -11.48
CA LEU A 6 -12.11 -23.74 -10.48
C LEU A 6 -12.45 -22.25 -10.56
N GLN A 7 -13.20 -21.77 -9.58
CA GLN A 7 -13.54 -20.37 -9.44
C GLN A 7 -12.25 -19.63 -9.07
N ASP A 8 -11.59 -19.07 -10.08
CA ASP A 8 -10.41 -18.24 -9.92
C ASP A 8 -10.85 -16.94 -9.23
N GLY A 9 -10.76 -16.94 -7.90
CA GLY A 9 -11.04 -15.77 -7.07
C GLY A 9 -9.88 -14.79 -7.16
N GLU A 10 -9.78 -14.07 -8.27
CA GLU A 10 -8.84 -12.96 -8.39
C GLU A 10 -9.37 -11.72 -7.65
N ASP A 11 -9.22 -11.71 -6.32
CA ASP A 11 -9.46 -10.53 -5.49
C ASP A 11 -8.39 -9.46 -5.75
N THR A 12 -8.56 -8.73 -6.85
CA THR A 12 -7.74 -7.55 -7.17
C THR A 12 -8.30 -6.35 -6.40
N ARG A 13 -7.52 -5.86 -5.44
CA ARG A 13 -7.88 -4.72 -4.59
C ARG A 13 -7.35 -3.42 -5.20
N VAL A 14 -8.20 -2.40 -5.20
CA VAL A 14 -7.84 -1.04 -5.62
C VAL A 14 -7.81 -0.15 -4.38
N GLY A 15 -6.64 0.43 -4.13
CA GLY A 15 -6.41 1.37 -3.04
C GLY A 15 -5.77 2.65 -3.54
N TRP A 16 -5.62 3.64 -2.66
CA TRP A 16 -4.91 4.87 -2.94
C TRP A 16 -3.68 5.00 -2.05
N THR A 17 -2.63 5.59 -2.60
CA THR A 17 -1.41 5.93 -1.87
C THR A 17 -1.15 7.43 -2.05
N VAL A 18 -0.91 8.13 -0.95
CA VAL A 18 -0.45 9.52 -0.96
C VAL A 18 0.89 9.59 -0.25
N GLY A 19 1.78 10.47 -0.70
CA GLY A 19 3.04 10.68 0.00
C GLY A 19 3.57 12.08 -0.17
N ALA A 20 4.40 12.47 0.78
CA ALA A 20 5.17 13.69 0.74
C ALA A 20 6.62 13.38 1.10
N GLY A 21 7.55 14.05 0.44
CA GLY A 21 8.98 13.88 0.69
C GLY A 21 9.68 15.23 0.73
N ILE A 22 10.76 15.29 1.51
CA ILE A 22 11.70 16.40 1.49
C ILE A 22 13.07 15.88 1.10
N GLU A 23 13.73 16.65 0.25
CA GLU A 23 15.12 16.44 -0.12
C GLU A 23 15.96 17.57 0.46
N TYR A 24 17.06 17.22 1.12
CA TYR A 24 17.97 18.16 1.73
C TYR A 24 19.40 17.92 1.26
N GLY A 25 20.00 18.94 0.65
CA GLY A 25 21.42 18.95 0.32
C GLY A 25 22.25 19.15 1.60
N ILE A 26 22.98 18.11 2.02
CA ILE A 26 23.85 18.17 3.21
C ILE A 26 25.19 18.82 2.86
N SER A 27 25.71 18.56 1.66
CA SER A 27 26.96 19.13 1.14
C SER A 27 26.95 19.08 -0.39
N SER A 28 27.89 19.74 -1.09
CA SER A 28 27.97 19.76 -2.57
C SER A 28 28.00 18.37 -3.25
N GLN A 29 28.21 17.31 -2.47
CA GLN A 29 28.39 15.94 -2.93
C GLN A 29 27.37 14.97 -2.30
N TRP A 30 26.60 15.41 -1.29
CA TRP A 30 25.76 14.56 -0.47
C TRP A 30 24.35 15.13 -0.37
N THR A 31 23.37 14.35 -0.83
CA THR A 31 21.95 14.68 -0.75
C THR A 31 21.25 13.64 0.10
N ALA A 32 20.49 14.06 1.09
CA ALA A 32 19.62 13.18 1.87
C ALA A 32 18.17 13.40 1.47
N LYS A 33 17.40 12.32 1.42
CA LYS A 33 15.97 12.33 1.13
C LYS A 33 15.22 11.56 2.20
N VAL A 34 14.06 12.08 2.57
CA VAL A 34 13.10 11.36 3.41
C VAL A 34 11.73 11.48 2.76
N GLU A 35 11.03 10.36 2.68
CA GLU A 35 9.74 10.23 2.03
C GLU A 35 8.80 9.49 2.97
N TYR A 36 7.60 10.04 3.15
CA TYR A 36 6.53 9.43 3.93
C TYR A 36 5.37 9.09 2.99
N LEU A 37 4.95 7.84 2.99
CA LEU A 37 3.88 7.31 2.16
C LEU A 37 2.81 6.72 3.07
N TYR A 38 1.56 7.13 2.85
CA TYR A 38 0.38 6.55 3.47
C TYR A 38 -0.41 5.82 2.40
N THR A 39 -0.71 4.54 2.65
CA THR A 39 -1.47 3.70 1.73
C THR A 39 -2.72 3.19 2.43
N ASP A 40 -3.85 3.34 1.75
CA ASP A 40 -5.14 2.82 2.15
C ASP A 40 -5.64 1.89 1.04
N LEU A 41 -5.88 0.62 1.39
CA LEU A 41 -6.35 -0.40 0.46
C LEU A 41 -7.87 -0.61 0.50
N GLY A 42 -8.61 0.21 1.25
CA GLY A 42 -10.07 0.11 1.42
C GLY A 42 -10.53 -1.03 2.34
N ASP A 43 -11.86 -1.14 2.49
CA ASP A 43 -12.52 -2.11 3.37
C ASP A 43 -12.75 -3.47 2.71
N TRP A 44 -12.39 -4.54 3.40
CA TRP A 44 -12.88 -5.89 3.12
C TRP A 44 -14.31 -6.01 3.67
N ARG A 45 -15.32 -6.03 2.80
CA ARG A 45 -16.67 -6.49 3.20
C ARG A 45 -16.80 -7.97 2.87
N TYR A 46 -16.66 -8.82 3.87
CA TYR A 46 -17.09 -10.21 3.76
C TYR A 46 -18.55 -10.28 4.20
N ASP A 47 -19.44 -10.51 3.24
CA ASP A 47 -20.84 -10.86 3.52
C ASP A 47 -20.88 -12.37 3.78
N SER A 48 -21.17 -12.77 5.02
CA SER A 48 -21.40 -14.17 5.36
C SER A 48 -22.64 -14.24 6.24
N ASP A 49 -23.74 -14.67 5.61
CA ASP A 49 -25.04 -15.05 6.21
C ASP A 49 -25.32 -14.39 7.58
N GLY A 50 -25.51 -13.06 7.56
CA GLY A 50 -25.94 -12.26 8.71
C GLY A 50 -24.83 -11.63 9.57
N SER A 51 -23.56 -11.71 9.16
CA SER A 51 -22.44 -11.07 9.87
C SER A 51 -21.62 -10.20 8.91
N ASP A 52 -21.71 -8.86 9.06
CA ASP A 52 -20.84 -7.93 8.38
C ASP A 52 -19.50 -7.82 9.12
N PHE A 53 -18.43 -8.35 8.54
CA PHE A 53 -17.07 -8.10 9.01
C PHE A 53 -16.36 -7.14 8.04
N SER A 54 -15.98 -5.96 8.55
CA SER A 54 -15.20 -4.96 7.82
C SER A 54 -13.78 -4.88 8.36
N ALA A 55 -12.78 -5.15 7.52
CA ALA A 55 -11.38 -4.92 7.85
C ALA A 55 -10.77 -3.89 6.91
N THR A 56 -10.32 -2.76 7.46
CA THR A 56 -9.62 -1.71 6.72
C THR A 56 -8.12 -1.99 6.76
N ALA A 57 -7.48 -2.07 5.60
CA ALA A 57 -6.04 -2.28 5.49
C ALA A 57 -5.32 -0.97 5.18
N GLU A 58 -4.85 -0.31 6.23
CA GLU A 58 -4.06 0.92 6.15
C GLU A 58 -2.62 0.68 6.62
N PHE A 59 -1.63 1.23 5.90
CA PHE A 59 -0.25 1.18 6.33
C PHE A 59 0.53 2.43 5.92
N SER A 60 1.46 2.80 6.80
CA SER A 60 2.39 3.91 6.58
C SER A 60 3.79 3.37 6.31
N THR A 61 4.41 3.85 5.24
CA THR A 61 5.79 3.51 4.87
C THR A 61 6.66 4.74 4.96
N VAL A 62 7.75 4.66 5.72
CA VAL A 62 8.77 5.70 5.80
C VAL A 62 10.01 5.24 5.07
N LYS A 63 10.54 6.07 4.17
CA LYS A 63 11.76 5.81 3.41
C LYS A 63 12.77 6.91 3.68
N PHE A 64 14.03 6.53 3.82
CA PHE A 64 15.15 7.44 3.95
C PHE A 64 16.26 7.00 2.99
N GLY A 65 16.95 7.95 2.39
CA GLY A 65 18.01 7.69 1.44
C GLY A 65 19.08 8.75 1.47
N VAL A 66 20.31 8.36 1.14
CA VAL A 66 21.44 9.27 0.97
C VAL A 66 22.06 8.97 -0.39
N ASN A 67 22.26 10.02 -1.18
CA ASN A 67 22.87 9.93 -2.49
C ASN A 67 24.21 10.69 -2.46
N TYR A 68 25.26 10.02 -2.92
CA TYR A 68 26.55 10.61 -3.21
C TYR A 68 26.68 10.80 -4.73
N ARG A 69 27.27 11.91 -5.17
CA ARG A 69 27.58 12.17 -6.58
C ARG A 69 29.09 12.28 -6.80
#